data_AF-A0A803K1P6-F1
#
_entry.id   AF-A0A803K1P6-F1
#
_cell.length_a   1.000
_cell.length_b   1.000
_cell.length_c   1.000
_cell.angle_alpha   90.00
_cell.angle_beta   90.00
_cell.angle_gamma   90.00
#
_symmetry.space_group_name_H-M   'P 1'
#
loop_
_entity.id
_entity.type
_entity.pdbx_description
1 polymer ?
#
loop_
_entity_poly.entity_id
_entity_poly.type
_entity_poly.pdbx_seq_one_letter_code
_entity_poly.pdbx_strand_id
1 'polypeptide(L)'
;MAPKNVFKRLQWLKDRVQRVVVNGTFSNWTSVVSGVPQGSVLGPLLFNLFINDLEVGIDSTVSIFADDTKLCKTISSMQDAAALQSDLTKLDNWAANWKMRFNVDKCKVMHFGRNNINANYLLNGSVLGVSLMEKDLGVFVDNKLSNARQCHSVATKANKVLSCIKKGIDSRDENIILPLYRSLVRPHLEYAVQFWAPVLKKDINELEKVQRRATKLVKGMEDLSFEVRLSRLGLFSLEKRRLRGDMITLYKYIRGDYICDTNIYS
;
A
#
# COMPACT_ATOMS: atom_id res chain seq x y z
N MET A 1 24.39 27.37 -6.43
CA MET A 1 25.12 27.30 -5.13
C MET A 1 24.31 26.42 -4.18
N ALA A 2 24.73 25.19 -3.93
CA ALA A 2 24.11 24.36 -2.90
C ALA A 2 24.35 25.01 -1.52
N PRO A 3 23.35 25.08 -0.61
CA PRO A 3 23.55 25.71 0.69
C PRO A 3 24.68 25.00 1.45
N LYS A 4 25.63 25.78 1.99
CA LYS A 4 26.79 25.29 2.78
C LYS A 4 26.44 24.33 3.95
N ASN A 5 25.15 24.18 4.27
CA ASN A 5 24.62 23.32 5.33
C ASN A 5 24.26 21.90 4.89
N VAL A 6 24.15 21.59 3.59
CA VAL A 6 23.78 20.24 3.13
C VAL A 6 24.90 19.24 3.40
N PHE A 7 26.16 19.61 3.11
CA PHE A 7 27.31 18.72 3.33
C PHE A 7 27.61 18.44 4.80
N LYS A 8 27.40 19.40 5.72
CA LYS A 8 27.49 19.14 7.17
C LYS A 8 26.45 18.11 7.64
N ARG A 9 25.26 18.10 7.02
CA ARG A 9 24.17 17.17 7.34
C ARG A 9 24.35 15.76 6.77
N LEU A 10 25.43 15.48 6.02
CA LEU A 10 25.75 14.12 5.53
C LEU A 10 26.90 13.46 6.31
N GLN A 11 27.46 14.14 7.32
CA GLN A 11 28.59 13.62 8.10
C GLN A 11 28.25 12.30 8.83
N TRP A 12 26.98 12.08 9.19
CA TRP A 12 26.48 10.85 9.80
C TRP A 12 26.52 9.63 8.87
N LEU A 13 26.79 9.80 7.58
CA LEU A 13 27.02 8.68 6.64
C LEU A 13 28.47 8.19 6.63
N LYS A 14 29.41 8.97 7.18
CA LYS A 14 30.85 8.64 7.19
C LYS A 14 31.23 7.74 8.36
N ASP A 15 32.25 6.91 8.15
CA ASP A 15 32.92 6.09 9.18
C ASP A 15 31.97 5.28 10.06
N ARG A 16 30.84 4.87 9.48
CA ARG A 16 29.83 4.07 10.18
C ARG A 16 30.33 2.66 10.41
N VAL A 17 29.99 2.10 11.56
CA VAL A 17 30.26 0.70 11.92
C VAL A 17 28.99 0.04 12.44
N GLN A 18 28.88 -1.28 12.28
CA GLN A 18 27.78 -2.09 12.77
C GLN A 18 28.31 -3.36 13.47
N ARG A 19 27.50 -3.93 14.36
CA ARG A 19 27.74 -5.24 14.99
C ARG A 19 26.39 -5.91 15.29
N VAL A 20 26.40 -7.23 15.44
CA VAL A 20 25.22 -8.01 15.81
C VAL A 20 25.22 -8.27 17.32
N VAL A 21 24.05 -8.19 17.95
CA VAL A 21 23.86 -8.49 19.38
C VAL A 21 22.82 -9.60 19.52
N VAL A 22 23.21 -10.72 20.15
CA VAL A 22 22.32 -11.86 20.43
C VAL A 22 22.52 -12.27 21.89
N ASN A 23 21.44 -12.27 22.67
CA ASN A 23 21.45 -12.68 24.09
C ASN A 23 22.57 -12.00 24.91
N GLY A 24 22.81 -10.70 24.68
CA GLY A 24 23.85 -9.95 25.37
C GLY A 24 25.29 -10.21 24.90
N THR A 25 25.49 -11.10 23.93
CA THR A 25 26.80 -11.35 23.28
C THR A 25 26.95 -10.47 22.04
N PHE A 26 28.15 -9.94 21.82
CA PHE A 26 28.46 -8.99 20.74
C PHE A 26 29.39 -9.61 19.71
N SER A 27 29.12 -9.39 18.42
CA SER A 27 30.12 -9.60 17.37
C SER A 27 31.16 -8.48 17.36
N ASN A 28 32.24 -8.68 16.62
CA ASN A 28 33.16 -7.59 16.27
C ASN A 28 32.44 -6.49 15.48
N TRP A 29 32.99 -5.28 15.54
CA TRP A 29 32.57 -4.16 14.72
C TRP A 29 33.00 -4.35 13.27
N THR A 30 32.11 -4.02 12.34
CA THR A 30 32.35 -4.06 10.89
C THR A 30 31.97 -2.72 10.28
N SER A 31 32.80 -2.20 9.37
CA SER A 31 32.51 -0.94 8.67
C SER A 31 31.29 -1.05 7.75
N VAL A 32 30.50 0.02 7.68
CA VAL A 32 29.32 0.14 6.82
C VAL A 32 29.63 1.09 5.68
N VAL A 33 29.95 0.52 4.52
CA VAL A 33 30.42 1.26 3.33
C VAL A 33 29.30 1.81 2.45
N SER A 34 28.05 1.36 2.64
CA SER A 34 26.91 1.75 1.80
C SER A 34 25.58 1.80 2.56
N GLY A 35 24.55 2.34 1.90
CA GLY A 35 23.20 2.44 2.44
C GLY A 35 22.97 3.62 3.40
N VAL A 36 21.71 3.90 3.69
CA VAL A 36 21.29 4.91 4.66
C VAL A 36 20.79 4.22 5.94
N PRO A 37 21.17 4.70 7.15
CA PRO A 37 20.62 4.17 8.38
C PRO A 37 19.09 4.23 8.44
N GLN A 38 18.47 3.09 8.74
CA GLN A 38 17.03 2.99 8.94
C GLN A 38 16.59 3.81 10.17
N GLY A 39 15.45 4.50 10.06
CA GLY A 39 14.96 5.40 11.11
C GLY A 39 15.58 6.79 11.09
N SER A 40 16.52 7.07 10.18
CA SER A 40 17.02 8.42 9.97
C SER A 40 15.99 9.31 9.26
N VAL A 41 15.96 10.59 9.63
CA VAL A 41 15.06 11.59 9.03
C VAL A 41 15.38 11.83 7.54
N LEU A 42 16.66 11.80 7.17
CA LEU A 42 17.10 12.07 5.80
C LEU A 42 17.20 10.80 4.93
N GLY A 43 17.18 9.61 5.52
CA GLY A 43 17.31 8.34 4.79
C GLY A 43 16.33 8.21 3.62
N PRO A 44 15.01 8.42 3.82
CA PRO A 44 14.02 8.32 2.74
C PRO A 44 14.28 9.32 1.60
N LEU A 45 14.65 10.56 1.92
CA LEU A 45 14.94 11.58 0.90
C LEU A 45 16.16 11.19 0.07
N LEU A 46 17.23 10.73 0.73
CA LEU A 46 18.45 10.29 0.06
C LEU A 46 18.21 9.05 -0.80
N PHE A 47 17.35 8.14 -0.34
CA PHE A 47 16.95 6.97 -1.13
C PHE A 47 16.17 7.39 -2.39
N ASN A 48 15.20 8.29 -2.27
CA ASN A 48 14.45 8.79 -3.42
C ASN A 48 15.37 9.49 -4.44
N LEU A 49 16.34 10.28 -3.97
CA LEU A 49 17.33 10.91 -4.84
C LEU A 49 18.22 9.88 -5.56
N PHE A 50 18.54 8.77 -4.87
CA PHE A 50 19.37 7.70 -5.43
C PHE A 50 18.67 6.95 -6.56
N ILE A 51 17.36 6.74 -6.46
CA ILE A 51 16.57 6.01 -7.47
C ILE A 51 15.90 6.93 -8.50
N ASN A 52 16.17 8.24 -8.47
CA ASN A 52 15.41 9.23 -9.24
C ASN A 52 15.56 9.08 -10.76
N ASP A 53 16.58 8.36 -11.23
CA ASP A 53 16.80 8.07 -12.66
C ASP A 53 16.36 6.66 -13.07
N LEU A 54 15.74 5.88 -12.17
CA LEU A 54 15.27 4.51 -12.41
C LEU A 54 14.37 4.39 -13.65
N GLU A 55 13.47 5.36 -13.84
CA GLU A 55 12.48 5.36 -14.92
C GLU A 55 13.00 5.97 -16.23
N VAL A 56 14.25 6.48 -16.25
CA VAL A 56 14.79 7.15 -17.44
C VAL A 56 14.93 6.15 -18.59
N GLY A 57 14.26 6.45 -19.71
CA GLY A 57 14.29 5.63 -20.92
C GLY A 57 13.36 4.42 -20.89
N ILE A 58 12.48 4.31 -19.89
CA ILE A 58 11.42 3.31 -19.84
C ILE A 58 10.19 3.80 -20.61
N ASP A 59 9.68 2.98 -21.53
CA ASP A 59 8.54 3.36 -22.39
C ASP A 59 7.18 2.97 -21.76
N SER A 60 7.18 1.99 -20.86
CA SER A 60 5.99 1.54 -20.15
C SER A 60 5.67 2.43 -18.95
N THR A 61 4.44 2.39 -18.45
CA THR A 61 4.05 3.16 -17.26
C THR A 61 4.79 2.62 -16.04
N VAL A 62 5.55 3.50 -15.37
CA VAL A 62 6.27 3.16 -14.13
C VAL A 62 5.54 3.75 -12.93
N SER A 63 5.44 2.96 -11.86
CA SER A 63 4.97 3.44 -10.56
C SER A 63 5.95 3.02 -9.48
N ILE A 64 6.50 3.98 -8.76
CA ILE A 64 7.57 3.77 -7.76
C ILE A 64 7.05 4.19 -6.39
N PHE A 65 7.22 3.31 -5.40
CA PHE A 65 7.01 3.63 -3.99
C PHE A 65 8.12 3.01 -3.15
N ALA A 66 9.08 3.82 -2.71
CA ALA A 66 10.30 3.33 -2.08
C ALA A 66 10.96 2.24 -2.98
N ASP A 67 11.23 1.05 -2.45
CA ASP A 67 11.81 -0.07 -3.19
C ASP A 67 10.81 -0.81 -4.10
N ASP A 68 9.50 -0.61 -3.90
CA ASP A 68 8.47 -1.22 -4.74
C ASP A 68 8.34 -0.48 -6.06
N THR A 69 8.79 -1.10 -7.15
CA THR A 69 8.63 -0.60 -8.53
C THR A 69 7.65 -1.49 -9.29
N LYS A 70 6.72 -0.87 -10.02
CA LYS A 70 5.78 -1.56 -10.91
C LYS A 70 5.94 -1.03 -12.32
N LEU A 71 5.85 -1.95 -13.28
CA LEU A 71 5.88 -1.67 -14.69
C LEU A 71 4.56 -2.17 -15.30
N CYS A 72 3.83 -1.26 -15.95
CA CYS A 72 2.52 -1.53 -16.52
C CYS A 72 2.51 -1.19 -18.01
N LYS A 73 2.01 -2.10 -18.84
CA LYS A 73 1.83 -1.88 -20.28
C LYS A 73 0.63 -2.67 -20.78
N THR A 74 -0.10 -2.10 -21.73
CA THR A 74 -1.12 -2.83 -22.50
C THR A 74 -0.43 -3.80 -23.45
N ILE A 75 -0.77 -5.10 -23.37
CA ILE A 75 -0.19 -6.15 -24.19
C ILE A 75 -1.28 -6.77 -25.06
N SER A 76 -1.27 -6.47 -26.36
CA SER A 76 -2.18 -7.04 -27.34
C SER A 76 -1.47 -7.92 -28.38
N SER A 77 -0.14 -7.86 -28.42
CA SER A 77 0.70 -8.55 -29.40
C SER A 77 2.02 -9.03 -28.77
N MET A 78 2.74 -9.91 -29.48
CA MET A 78 4.09 -10.34 -29.08
C MET A 78 5.10 -9.19 -29.15
N GLN A 79 4.86 -8.20 -30.01
CA GLN A 79 5.65 -6.98 -30.10
C GLN A 79 5.52 -6.15 -28.82
N ASP A 80 4.30 -6.00 -28.28
CA ASP A 80 4.08 -5.31 -27.01
C ASP A 80 4.76 -6.03 -25.85
N ALA A 81 4.69 -7.37 -25.85
CA ALA A 81 5.40 -8.19 -24.86
C ALA A 81 6.92 -8.02 -24.97
N ALA A 82 7.47 -8.01 -26.18
CA ALA A 82 8.89 -7.74 -26.39
C ALA A 82 9.29 -6.33 -25.93
N ALA A 83 8.42 -5.32 -26.12
CA ALA A 83 8.65 -3.97 -25.62
C ALA A 83 8.68 -3.92 -24.09
N LEU A 84 7.75 -4.60 -23.40
CA LEU A 84 7.78 -4.70 -21.94
C LEU A 84 9.03 -5.45 -21.44
N GLN A 85 9.45 -6.52 -22.14
CA GLN A 85 10.69 -7.23 -21.83
C GLN A 85 11.94 -6.36 -22.04
N SER A 86 11.93 -5.49 -23.05
CA SER A 86 12.99 -4.51 -23.28
C SER A 86 13.11 -3.55 -22.09
N ASP A 87 11.99 -3.02 -21.61
CA ASP A 87 11.96 -2.15 -20.43
C ASP A 87 12.44 -2.86 -19.15
N LEU A 88 12.04 -4.13 -18.94
CA LEU A 88 12.59 -4.95 -17.84
C LEU A 88 14.11 -5.14 -17.95
N THR A 89 14.63 -5.27 -19.18
CA THR A 89 16.08 -5.41 -19.43
C THR A 89 16.81 -4.10 -19.14
N LYS A 90 16.22 -2.94 -19.48
CA LYS A 90 16.75 -1.62 -19.11
C LYS A 90 16.82 -1.46 -17.59
N LEU A 91 15.77 -1.86 -16.86
CA LEU A 91 15.75 -1.85 -15.40
C LEU A 91 16.81 -2.77 -14.79
N ASP A 92 17.00 -3.98 -15.32
CA ASP A 92 18.02 -4.92 -14.85
C ASP A 92 19.45 -4.35 -15.04
N ASN A 93 19.71 -3.73 -16.20
CA ASN A 93 20.97 -3.04 -16.46
C ASN A 93 21.19 -1.86 -15.50
N TRP A 94 20.15 -1.05 -15.26
CA TRP A 94 20.20 0.02 -14.26
C TRP A 94 20.55 -0.55 -12.87
N ALA A 95 19.87 -1.61 -12.44
CA ALA A 95 20.10 -2.25 -11.15
C ALA A 95 21.53 -2.78 -10.99
N ALA A 96 22.10 -3.34 -12.05
CA ALA A 96 23.49 -3.81 -12.08
C ALA A 96 24.52 -2.66 -11.98
N ASN A 97 24.23 -1.52 -12.63
CA ASN A 97 25.06 -0.32 -12.60
C ASN A 97 25.05 0.32 -11.20
N TRP A 98 23.86 0.50 -10.63
CA TRP A 98 23.65 1.13 -9.32
C TRP A 98 23.86 0.20 -8.12
N LYS A 99 24.22 -1.07 -8.37
CA LYS A 99 24.42 -2.12 -7.35
C LYS A 99 23.17 -2.35 -6.48
N MET A 100 22.00 -2.21 -7.08
CA MET A 100 20.68 -2.42 -6.47
C MET A 100 19.93 -3.55 -7.15
N ARG A 101 20.49 -4.77 -7.10
CA ARG A 101 19.87 -5.94 -7.74
C ARG A 101 18.46 -6.20 -7.21
N PHE A 102 17.52 -6.42 -8.13
CA PHE A 102 16.17 -6.83 -7.77
C PHE A 102 16.16 -8.23 -7.16
N ASN A 103 15.25 -8.42 -6.20
CA ASN A 103 14.95 -9.75 -5.67
C ASN A 103 13.92 -10.44 -6.57
N VAL A 104 14.41 -11.19 -7.55
CA VAL A 104 13.58 -11.86 -8.56
C VAL A 104 12.48 -12.73 -7.92
N ASP A 105 12.77 -13.41 -6.81
CA ASP A 105 11.79 -14.29 -6.15
C ASP A 105 10.57 -13.53 -5.62
N LYS A 106 10.77 -12.25 -5.26
CA LYS A 106 9.69 -11.34 -4.84
C LYS A 106 9.01 -10.64 -6.01
N CYS A 107 9.66 -10.53 -7.16
CA CYS A 107 9.07 -9.95 -8.36
C CYS A 107 8.07 -10.94 -8.99
N LYS A 108 6.90 -10.42 -9.37
CA LYS A 108 5.81 -11.21 -9.97
C LYS A 108 5.23 -10.49 -11.17
N VAL A 109 4.70 -11.27 -12.10
CA VAL A 109 3.90 -10.77 -13.22
C VAL A 109 2.43 -11.00 -12.91
N MET A 110 1.62 -9.96 -13.05
CA MET A 110 0.16 -10.06 -13.00
C MET A 110 -0.42 -9.76 -14.37
N HIS A 111 -1.23 -10.68 -14.90
CA HIS A 111 -1.94 -10.50 -16.16
C HIS A 111 -3.36 -10.04 -15.91
N PHE A 112 -3.75 -8.93 -16.55
CA PHE A 112 -5.09 -8.37 -16.49
C PHE A 112 -5.77 -8.43 -17.87
N GLY A 113 -7.09 -8.55 -17.87
CA GLY A 113 -7.91 -8.47 -19.08
C GLY A 113 -8.07 -9.79 -19.83
N ARG A 114 -9.09 -9.85 -20.70
CA ARG A 114 -9.47 -11.08 -21.42
C ARG A 114 -8.58 -11.38 -22.64
N ASN A 115 -8.02 -10.34 -23.26
CA ASN A 115 -7.20 -10.45 -24.46
C ASN A 115 -5.70 -10.54 -24.15
N ASN A 116 -5.35 -10.79 -22.87
CA ASN A 116 -3.97 -10.91 -22.46
C ASN A 116 -3.37 -12.22 -23.00
N ILE A 117 -2.26 -12.12 -23.73
CA ILE A 117 -1.56 -13.29 -24.30
C ILE A 117 -0.78 -14.11 -23.25
N ASN A 118 -0.71 -13.64 -22.00
CA ASN A 118 -0.01 -14.27 -20.89
C ASN A 118 1.46 -14.61 -21.20
N ALA A 119 2.17 -13.65 -21.80
CA ALA A 119 3.58 -13.79 -22.12
C ALA A 119 4.44 -13.96 -20.86
N ASN A 120 5.52 -14.74 -20.97
CA ASN A 120 6.51 -14.88 -19.91
C ASN A 120 7.56 -13.77 -20.00
N TYR A 121 8.02 -13.31 -18.85
CA TYR A 121 9.03 -12.26 -18.75
C TYR A 121 10.23 -12.72 -17.94
N LEU A 122 11.40 -12.22 -18.30
CA LEU A 122 12.68 -12.48 -17.66
C LEU A 122 13.13 -11.25 -16.88
N LEU A 123 13.69 -11.47 -15.70
CA LEU A 123 14.40 -10.47 -14.91
C LEU A 123 15.68 -11.12 -14.36
N ASN A 124 16.84 -10.51 -14.59
CA ASN A 124 18.14 -11.07 -14.19
C ASN A 124 18.32 -12.53 -14.65
N GLY A 125 17.99 -12.78 -15.91
CA GLY A 125 18.07 -14.11 -16.57
C GLY A 125 17.05 -15.15 -16.09
N SER A 126 16.18 -14.82 -15.13
CA SER A 126 15.24 -15.76 -14.52
C SER A 126 13.80 -15.44 -14.90
N VAL A 127 12.98 -16.47 -15.15
CA VAL A 127 11.56 -16.28 -15.49
C VAL A 127 10.79 -15.79 -14.26
N LEU A 128 10.06 -14.69 -14.41
CA LEU A 128 9.21 -14.15 -13.37
C LEU A 128 8.00 -15.06 -13.13
N GLY A 129 7.70 -15.31 -11.86
CA GLY A 129 6.51 -16.07 -11.48
C GLY A 129 5.23 -15.28 -11.77
N VAL A 130 4.24 -15.96 -12.35
CA VAL A 130 2.90 -15.40 -12.52
C VAL A 130 2.15 -15.44 -11.18
N SER A 131 1.50 -14.33 -10.82
CA SER A 131 0.63 -14.24 -9.66
C SER A 131 -0.79 -13.85 -10.06
N LEU A 132 -1.77 -14.46 -9.39
CA LEU A 132 -3.18 -14.13 -9.55
C LEU A 132 -3.62 -13.02 -8.57
N MET A 133 -2.80 -12.73 -7.57
CA MET A 133 -3.12 -11.77 -6.52
C MET A 133 -1.85 -11.26 -5.86
N GLU A 134 -1.67 -9.95 -5.86
CA GLU A 134 -0.59 -9.30 -5.13
C GLU A 134 -1.14 -8.30 -4.13
N LYS A 135 -0.33 -7.98 -3.13
CA LYS A 135 -0.65 -6.97 -2.14
C LYS A 135 0.22 -5.75 -2.40
N ASP A 136 -0.43 -4.66 -2.76
CA ASP A 136 0.23 -3.41 -3.08
C ASP A 136 -0.16 -2.30 -2.10
N LEU A 137 0.83 -1.67 -1.46
CA LEU A 137 0.63 -0.59 -0.47
C LEU A 137 -0.44 -0.89 0.60
N GLY A 138 -0.61 -2.17 0.95
CA GLY A 138 -1.62 -2.60 1.93
C GLY A 138 -2.94 -3.10 1.35
N VAL A 139 -3.14 -3.04 0.03
CA VAL A 139 -4.38 -3.41 -0.68
C VAL A 139 -4.15 -4.65 -1.54
N PHE A 140 -5.06 -5.61 -1.48
CA PHE A 140 -5.03 -6.75 -2.40
C PHE A 140 -5.59 -6.37 -3.77
N VAL A 141 -4.82 -6.66 -4.81
CA VAL A 141 -5.22 -6.57 -6.22
C VAL A 141 -5.27 -7.99 -6.75
N ASP A 142 -6.39 -8.39 -7.35
CA ASP A 142 -6.52 -9.68 -8.02
C ASP A 142 -6.61 -9.52 -9.54
N ASN A 143 -6.28 -10.57 -10.28
CA ASN A 143 -6.26 -10.55 -11.74
C ASN A 143 -7.65 -10.35 -12.39
N LYS A 144 -8.72 -10.43 -11.60
CA LYS A 144 -10.11 -10.14 -12.02
C LYS A 144 -10.59 -8.78 -11.55
N LEU A 145 -9.73 -8.01 -10.88
CA LEU A 145 -10.03 -6.73 -10.23
C LEU A 145 -11.24 -6.81 -9.29
N SER A 146 -11.40 -7.93 -8.57
CA SER A 146 -12.44 -8.11 -7.57
C SER A 146 -12.00 -7.62 -6.19
N ASN A 147 -12.84 -6.83 -5.54
CA ASN A 147 -12.57 -6.27 -4.22
C ASN A 147 -12.92 -7.22 -3.06
N ALA A 148 -13.44 -8.42 -3.35
CA ALA A 148 -13.98 -9.32 -2.33
C ALA A 148 -12.92 -9.77 -1.31
N ARG A 149 -11.73 -10.21 -1.77
CA ARG A 149 -10.65 -10.63 -0.86
C ARG A 149 -10.12 -9.47 -0.02
N GLN A 150 -10.03 -8.27 -0.61
CA GLN A 150 -9.66 -7.06 0.12
C GLN A 150 -10.68 -6.77 1.22
N CYS A 151 -11.98 -6.76 0.89
CA CYS A 151 -13.07 -6.53 1.86
C CYS A 151 -13.03 -7.53 3.03
N HIS A 152 -12.86 -8.81 2.73
CA HIS A 152 -12.74 -9.84 3.74
C HIS A 152 -11.53 -9.64 4.66
N SER A 153 -10.38 -9.30 4.08
CA SER A 153 -9.13 -9.08 4.81
C SER A 153 -9.21 -7.88 5.75
N VAL A 154 -9.74 -6.74 5.27
CA VAL A 154 -9.90 -5.54 6.10
C VAL A 154 -10.95 -5.74 7.18
N ALA A 155 -12.07 -6.41 6.88
CA ALA A 155 -13.09 -6.75 7.87
C ALA A 155 -12.52 -7.66 8.95
N THR A 156 -11.72 -8.66 8.58
CA THR A 156 -11.04 -9.56 9.51
C THR A 156 -10.08 -8.81 10.42
N LYS A 157 -9.24 -7.92 9.86
CA LYS A 157 -8.30 -7.11 10.64
C LYS A 157 -9.04 -6.17 11.61
N ALA A 158 -10.06 -5.47 11.14
CA ALA A 158 -10.86 -4.58 11.96
C ALA A 158 -11.60 -5.34 13.08
N ASN A 159 -12.14 -6.53 12.79
CA ASN A 159 -12.77 -7.39 13.79
C ASN A 159 -11.78 -7.89 14.86
N LYS A 160 -10.52 -8.18 14.48
CA LYS A 160 -9.48 -8.55 15.46
C LYS A 160 -9.24 -7.41 16.44
N VAL A 161 -9.06 -6.19 15.95
CA VAL A 161 -8.89 -4.99 16.80
C VAL A 161 -10.12 -4.75 17.67
N LEU A 162 -11.32 -4.87 17.09
CA LEU A 162 -12.57 -4.75 17.84
C LEU A 162 -12.71 -5.81 18.94
N SER A 163 -12.24 -7.03 18.69
CA SER A 163 -12.19 -8.12 19.68
C SER A 163 -11.24 -7.78 20.83
N CYS A 164 -10.08 -7.18 20.55
CA CYS A 164 -9.18 -6.69 21.58
C CYS A 164 -9.82 -5.60 22.44
N ILE A 165 -10.52 -4.63 21.84
CA ILE A 165 -11.26 -3.59 22.58
C ILE A 165 -12.33 -4.23 23.47
N LYS A 166 -13.12 -5.16 22.91
CA LYS A 166 -14.16 -5.86 23.67
C LYS A 166 -13.58 -6.60 24.88
N LYS A 167 -12.43 -7.26 24.74
CA LYS A 167 -11.83 -8.07 25.81
C LYS A 167 -11.01 -7.26 26.81
N GLY A 168 -10.35 -6.20 26.35
CA GLY A 168 -9.36 -5.45 27.15
C GLY A 168 -9.90 -4.19 27.81
N ILE A 169 -11.07 -3.70 27.41
CA ILE A 169 -11.73 -2.55 28.03
C ILE A 169 -12.98 -3.05 28.73
N ASP A 170 -13.13 -2.78 30.03
CA ASP A 170 -14.31 -3.19 30.79
C ASP A 170 -15.49 -2.23 30.58
N SER A 171 -15.22 -0.92 30.57
CA SER A 171 -16.27 0.07 30.34
C SER A 171 -16.88 -0.07 28.93
N ARG A 172 -18.20 0.14 28.88
CA ARG A 172 -19.01 0.17 27.67
C ARG A 172 -19.59 1.55 27.39
N ASP A 173 -19.11 2.58 28.09
CA ASP A 173 -19.60 3.93 27.91
C ASP A 173 -19.28 4.46 26.51
N GLU A 174 -20.20 5.25 25.96
CA GLU A 174 -20.06 5.83 24.63
C GLU A 174 -18.75 6.62 24.48
N ASN A 175 -18.43 7.42 25.49
CA ASN A 175 -17.24 8.28 25.52
C ASN A 175 -15.91 7.50 25.51
N ILE A 176 -15.94 6.18 25.72
CA ILE A 176 -14.76 5.31 25.69
C ILE A 176 -14.77 4.47 24.41
N ILE A 177 -15.86 3.74 24.16
CA ILE A 177 -15.94 2.82 23.02
C ILE A 177 -15.91 3.56 21.68
N LEU A 178 -16.58 4.71 21.59
CA LEU A 178 -16.72 5.43 20.33
C LEU A 178 -15.38 6.04 19.84
N PRO A 179 -14.56 6.70 20.69
CA PRO A 179 -13.21 7.11 20.30
C PRO A 179 -12.30 5.94 19.93
N LEU A 180 -12.36 4.81 20.64
CA LEU A 180 -11.56 3.62 20.32
C LEU A 180 -11.95 3.01 18.97
N TYR A 181 -13.25 2.91 18.69
CA TYR A 181 -13.73 2.49 17.36
C TYR A 181 -13.22 3.43 16.26
N ARG A 182 -13.32 4.75 16.47
CA ARG A 182 -12.90 5.78 15.51
C ARG A 182 -11.39 5.74 15.23
N SER A 183 -10.57 5.54 16.26
CA SER A 183 -9.11 5.64 16.18
C SER A 183 -8.41 4.33 15.84
N LEU A 184 -8.96 3.18 16.22
CA LEU A 184 -8.28 1.88 16.08
C LEU A 184 -8.94 0.94 15.07
N VAL A 185 -10.27 0.93 15.00
CA VAL A 185 -11.00 -0.03 14.15
C VAL A 185 -11.29 0.56 12.77
N ARG A 186 -11.89 1.76 12.75
CA ARG A 186 -12.33 2.42 11.52
C ARG A 186 -11.22 2.69 10.51
N PRO A 187 -9.98 3.07 10.90
CA PRO A 187 -8.92 3.29 9.92
C PRO A 187 -8.62 2.05 9.07
N HIS A 188 -8.77 0.84 9.63
CA HIS A 188 -8.63 -0.39 8.85
C HIS A 188 -9.72 -0.58 7.78
N LEU A 189 -10.92 -0.05 8.03
CA LEU A 189 -12.06 -0.14 7.10
C LEU A 189 -12.05 0.95 6.03
N GLU A 190 -11.31 2.05 6.26
CA GLU A 190 -11.33 3.25 5.41
C GLU A 190 -10.00 3.52 4.69
N TYR A 191 -8.92 2.81 5.04
CA TYR A 191 -7.62 2.97 4.38
C TYR A 191 -7.69 2.65 2.88
N ALA A 192 -7.24 3.59 2.06
CA ALA A 192 -7.21 3.51 0.58
C ALA A 192 -8.56 3.13 -0.06
N VAL A 193 -9.68 3.42 0.60
CA VAL A 193 -10.99 2.89 0.22
C VAL A 193 -11.48 3.37 -1.14
N GLN A 194 -11.02 4.54 -1.62
CA GLN A 194 -11.33 5.03 -2.96
C GLN A 194 -10.83 4.10 -4.07
N PHE A 195 -9.80 3.28 -3.80
CA PHE A 195 -9.26 2.34 -4.78
C PHE A 195 -10.06 1.03 -4.83
N TRP A 196 -10.52 0.53 -3.69
CA TRP A 196 -11.13 -0.81 -3.58
C TRP A 196 -12.58 -0.80 -3.11
N ALA A 197 -13.27 0.34 -3.15
CA ALA A 197 -14.64 0.48 -2.68
C ALA A 197 -15.54 -0.67 -3.20
N PRO A 198 -16.21 -1.43 -2.33
CA PRO A 198 -17.03 -2.55 -2.77
C PRO A 198 -18.28 -2.07 -3.47
N VAL A 199 -18.60 -2.70 -4.61
CA VAL A 199 -19.86 -2.48 -5.35
C VAL A 199 -20.91 -3.52 -4.97
N LEU A 200 -20.50 -4.76 -4.72
CA LEU A 200 -21.42 -5.84 -4.41
C LEU A 200 -21.99 -5.71 -3.00
N LYS A 201 -23.31 -5.89 -2.86
CA LYS A 201 -24.00 -5.73 -1.57
C LYS A 201 -23.47 -6.66 -0.49
N LYS A 202 -23.03 -7.87 -0.85
CA LYS A 202 -22.42 -8.83 0.08
C LYS A 202 -21.16 -8.27 0.75
N ASP A 203 -20.31 -7.59 -0.01
CA ASP A 203 -19.02 -7.08 0.46
C ASP A 203 -19.23 -5.78 1.25
N ILE A 204 -20.14 -4.91 0.79
CA ILE A 204 -20.62 -3.76 1.57
C ILE A 204 -21.13 -4.20 2.93
N ASN A 205 -21.98 -5.23 2.96
CA ASN A 205 -22.56 -5.77 4.19
C ASN A 205 -21.49 -6.39 5.10
N GLU A 206 -20.44 -7.00 4.55
CA GLU A 206 -19.33 -7.55 5.34
C GLU A 206 -18.60 -6.46 6.13
N LEU A 207 -18.34 -5.31 5.50
CA LEU A 207 -17.76 -4.15 6.18
C LEU A 207 -18.72 -3.56 7.21
N GLU A 208 -19.99 -3.37 6.84
CA GLU A 208 -21.02 -2.82 7.74
C GLU A 208 -21.23 -3.69 8.99
N LYS A 209 -21.06 -5.01 8.89
CA LYS A 209 -21.11 -5.92 10.05
C LYS A 209 -20.09 -5.53 11.12
N VAL A 210 -18.92 -5.01 10.75
CA VAL A 210 -17.92 -4.55 11.72
C VAL A 210 -18.44 -3.33 12.50
N GLN A 211 -18.98 -2.33 11.80
CA GLN A 211 -19.57 -1.15 12.46
C GLN A 211 -20.80 -1.56 13.29
N ARG A 212 -21.66 -2.44 12.78
CA ARG A 212 -22.80 -3.01 13.52
C ARG A 212 -22.37 -3.72 14.80
N ARG A 213 -21.23 -4.40 14.82
CA ARG A 213 -20.70 -5.01 16.05
C ARG A 213 -20.16 -3.96 17.01
N ALA A 214 -19.42 -2.98 16.49
CA ALA A 214 -18.83 -1.92 17.30
C ALA A 214 -19.89 -1.07 18.01
N THR A 215 -20.94 -0.63 17.31
CA THR A 215 -21.99 0.18 17.92
C THR A 215 -22.85 -0.60 18.91
N LYS A 216 -22.86 -1.95 18.84
CA LYS A 216 -23.52 -2.83 19.82
C LYS A 216 -22.74 -2.99 21.12
N LEU A 217 -21.45 -2.63 21.15
CA LEU A 217 -20.64 -2.66 22.36
C LEU A 217 -20.89 -1.46 23.27
N VAL A 218 -21.55 -0.41 22.77
CA VAL A 218 -21.88 0.76 23.58
C VAL A 218 -23.09 0.43 24.44
N LYS A 219 -23.00 0.72 25.73
CA LYS A 219 -24.07 0.51 26.72
C LYS A 219 -25.36 1.20 26.28
N GLY A 220 -26.48 0.49 26.30
CA GLY A 220 -27.80 1.00 25.93
C GLY A 220 -28.09 1.00 24.42
N MET A 221 -27.23 0.38 23.62
CA MET A 221 -27.38 0.24 22.16
C MET A 221 -27.70 -1.20 21.73
N GLU A 222 -27.68 -2.16 22.64
CA GLU A 222 -27.65 -3.61 22.36
C GLU A 222 -28.83 -4.07 21.47
N ASP A 223 -30.04 -3.64 21.84
CA ASP A 223 -31.31 -4.07 21.23
C ASP A 223 -31.83 -3.09 20.17
N LEU A 224 -31.14 -1.98 19.96
CA LEU A 224 -31.56 -0.97 18.99
C LEU A 224 -31.24 -1.39 17.56
N SER A 225 -32.11 -1.00 16.63
CA SER A 225 -31.83 -1.14 15.20
C SER A 225 -30.54 -0.41 14.82
N PHE A 226 -29.90 -0.83 13.73
CA PHE A 226 -28.62 -0.25 13.36
C PHE A 226 -28.73 1.23 13.02
N GLU A 227 -29.83 1.61 12.38
CA GLU A 227 -30.13 2.96 11.95
C GLU A 227 -30.33 3.89 13.16
N VAL A 228 -31.03 3.42 14.20
CA VAL A 228 -31.19 4.17 15.46
C VAL A 228 -29.86 4.32 16.18
N ARG A 229 -29.04 3.26 16.23
CA ARG A 229 -27.69 3.35 16.82
C ARG A 229 -26.79 4.35 16.11
N LEU A 230 -26.82 4.37 14.78
CA LEU A 230 -26.07 5.34 13.99
C LEU A 230 -26.49 6.77 14.33
N SER A 231 -27.80 7.03 14.41
CA SER A 231 -28.35 8.34 14.79
C SER A 231 -27.90 8.77 16.19
N ARG A 232 -28.09 7.91 17.20
CA ARG A 232 -27.73 8.22 18.60
C ARG A 232 -26.23 8.45 18.80
N LEU A 233 -25.38 7.67 18.14
CA LEU A 233 -23.92 7.76 18.25
C LEU A 233 -23.29 8.82 17.32
N GLY A 234 -24.11 9.58 16.57
CA GLY A 234 -23.62 10.57 15.61
C GLY A 234 -22.72 9.95 14.53
N LEU A 235 -23.10 8.78 14.00
CA LEU A 235 -22.35 8.04 12.99
C LEU A 235 -23.10 7.96 11.67
N PHE A 236 -22.36 8.07 10.57
CA PHE A 236 -22.82 7.62 9.27
C PHE A 236 -22.50 6.13 9.07
N SER A 237 -23.25 5.46 8.20
CA SER A 237 -22.85 4.13 7.70
C SER A 237 -21.53 4.23 6.96
N LEU A 238 -20.77 3.13 6.91
CA LEU A 238 -19.51 3.10 6.16
C LEU A 238 -19.77 3.37 4.67
N GLU A 239 -20.89 2.90 4.12
CA GLU A 239 -21.30 3.16 2.73
C GLU A 239 -21.43 4.65 2.44
N LYS A 240 -22.15 5.40 3.27
CA LYS A 240 -22.26 6.86 3.14
C LYS A 240 -20.91 7.56 3.30
N ARG A 241 -20.05 7.05 4.17
CA ARG A 241 -18.71 7.61 4.38
C ARG A 241 -17.79 7.41 3.18
N ARG A 242 -17.84 6.23 2.54
CA ARG A 242 -17.13 5.96 1.30
C ARG A 242 -17.59 6.89 0.18
N LEU A 243 -18.90 7.00 -0.03
CA LEU A 243 -19.47 7.93 -1.02
C LEU A 243 -18.99 9.37 -0.80
N ARG A 244 -18.96 9.84 0.45
CA ARG A 244 -18.38 11.15 0.78
C ARG A 244 -16.90 11.25 0.43
N GLY A 245 -16.11 10.20 0.69
CA GLY A 245 -14.70 10.14 0.31
C GLY A 245 -14.48 10.19 -1.20
N ASP A 246 -15.33 9.49 -1.96
CA ASP A 246 -15.28 9.48 -3.43
C ASP A 246 -15.59 10.87 -3.99
N MET A 247 -16.63 11.54 -3.48
CA MET A 247 -16.97 12.92 -3.89
C MET A 247 -15.84 13.92 -3.59
N ILE A 248 -15.20 13.82 -2.42
CA ILE A 248 -14.04 14.68 -2.08
C ILE A 248 -12.89 14.41 -3.04
N THR A 249 -12.65 13.14 -3.39
CA THR A 249 -11.57 12.75 -4.29
C THR A 249 -11.81 13.25 -5.71
N LEU A 250 -13.04 13.11 -6.21
CA LEU A 250 -13.45 13.66 -7.51
C LEU A 250 -13.30 15.19 -7.55
N TYR A 251 -13.75 15.89 -6.51
CA TYR A 251 -13.60 17.34 -6.42
C TYR A 251 -12.13 17.78 -6.52
N LYS A 252 -11.23 17.09 -5.82
CA LYS A 252 -9.78 17.35 -5.87
C LYS A 252 -9.20 17.13 -7.27
N TYR A 253 -9.63 16.09 -7.99
CA TYR A 253 -9.23 15.89 -9.39
C TYR A 253 -9.71 17.05 -10.28
N ILE A 254 -10.98 17.43 -10.19
CA ILE A 254 -11.56 18.53 -10.98
C ILE A 254 -10.82 19.85 -10.73
N ARG A 255 -10.33 20.06 -9.51
CA ARG A 255 -9.59 21.26 -9.10
C ARG A 255 -8.10 21.22 -9.45
N GLY A 256 -7.57 20.08 -9.90
CA GLY A 256 -6.14 19.91 -10.17
C GLY A 256 -5.29 19.72 -8.91
N ASP A 257 -5.90 19.45 -7.75
CA ASP A 257 -5.15 19.15 -6.51
C ASP A 257 -4.47 17.76 -6.58
N TYR A 258 -4.97 16.88 -7.46
CA TYR A 258 -4.35 15.62 -7.81
C TYR A 258 -3.99 15.60 -9.28
N ILE A 259 -2.72 15.29 -9.57
CA ILE A 259 -2.23 15.02 -10.92
C ILE A 259 -2.57 13.57 -11.22
N CYS A 260 -3.52 13.35 -12.12
CA CYS A 260 -3.73 12.04 -12.74
C CYS A 260 -3.10 12.12 -14.12
N ASP A 261 -2.21 11.20 -14.47
CA ASP A 261 -1.87 11.01 -15.88
C ASP A 261 -3.08 10.38 -16.57
N THR A 262 -3.89 11.21 -17.23
CA THR A 262 -5.09 10.75 -17.91
C THR A 262 -4.78 9.93 -19.16
N ASN A 263 -3.52 9.84 -19.57
CA ASN A 263 -3.09 9.05 -20.73
C ASN A 263 -3.05 7.55 -20.47
N ILE A 264 -3.36 7.08 -19.25
CA ILE A 264 -3.41 5.64 -18.92
C ILE A 264 -4.52 4.91 -19.71
N TYR A 265 -5.50 5.65 -20.26
CA TYR A 265 -6.64 5.08 -21.01
C TYR A 265 -6.73 5.56 -22.47
N SER A 266 -5.77 6.35 -22.96
CA SER A 266 -5.69 6.81 -24.35
C SER A 266 -4.71 5.97 -25.16
#